data_AF-A0A0N9WPF3-F1
#
_entry.id   AF-A0A0N9WPF3-F1
#
_cell.length_a   1.000
_cell.length_b   1.000
_cell.length_c   1.000
_cell.angle_alpha   90.00
_cell.angle_beta   90.00
_cell.angle_gamma   90.00
#
_symmetry.space_group_name_H-M   'P 1'
#
loop_
_entity.id
_entity.type
_entity.pdbx_description
1 polymer ?
#
loop_
_entity_poly.entity_id
_entity_poly.type
_entity_poly.pdbx_seq_one_letter_code
_entity_poly.pdbx_strand_id
1 'polypeptide(L)'
;MSKQEFDKEKLLENAIHSIQLGVHDYQLCSGTEIRALSSARNLFAGMLLIFKYRIASFAATPAEAVELIYKPKSIVPKIGAAGIEWIPILESNKTIDFRMIGERLDSLGVKTDWKKITTLQHCRNALEHLHPNHGIGEIQRFISELFPILRSFIEDELRRNPAELLGDAWQMLLQTHDFYAQAMHVAVNSWKEAGIKPRAFSVLSTCHCPSCGSKLLQPHPIDIQNGKFGKRDFRFQCVKCSHSSTLIGLIEDKMYESESLRDVPEEDVHCPACHSMKYDGVECSDCGLTPHMPLCRGCFEPLTIYESEHGRLCDACSYHQMADEEFEPHIT
;
A
#
# COMPACT_ATOMS: atom_id res chain seq x y z
N MET A 1 -24.30 0.33 43.59
CA MET A 1 -23.16 -0.14 42.76
C MET A 1 -22.29 1.08 42.48
N SER A 2 -21.07 1.15 43.03
CA SER A 2 -20.22 2.32 42.82
C SER A 2 -19.86 2.40 41.33
N LYS A 3 -20.13 3.53 40.70
CA LYS A 3 -19.74 3.78 39.31
C LYS A 3 -18.21 3.73 39.29
N GLN A 4 -17.62 2.69 38.70
CA GLN A 4 -16.17 2.52 38.66
C GLN A 4 -15.57 3.76 37.98
N GLU A 5 -14.72 4.49 38.71
CA GLU A 5 -14.09 5.71 38.23
C GLU A 5 -13.15 5.38 37.06
N PHE A 6 -13.06 6.29 36.09
CA PHE A 6 -12.21 6.09 34.92
C PHE A 6 -10.73 6.05 35.35
N ASP A 7 -10.03 5.00 34.91
CA ASP A 7 -8.63 4.78 35.24
C ASP A 7 -7.82 4.68 33.95
N LYS A 8 -6.98 5.70 33.72
CA LYS A 8 -6.12 5.77 32.54
C LYS A 8 -5.02 4.72 32.56
N GLU A 9 -4.58 4.24 33.73
CA GLU A 9 -3.54 3.21 33.78
C GLU A 9 -4.09 1.85 33.31
N LYS A 10 -5.35 1.52 33.62
CA LYS A 10 -6.03 0.36 33.01
C LYS A 10 -6.13 0.45 31.49
N LEU A 11 -6.26 1.66 30.95
CA LEU A 11 -6.27 1.85 29.50
C LEU A 11 -4.90 1.53 28.89
N LEU A 12 -3.82 1.92 29.56
CA LEU A 12 -2.46 1.57 29.16
C LEU A 12 -2.18 0.07 29.31
N GLU A 13 -2.58 -0.56 30.42
CA GLU A 13 -2.47 -2.01 30.62
C GLU A 13 -3.17 -2.78 29.51
N ASN A 14 -4.39 -2.39 29.14
CA ASN A 14 -5.12 -2.98 28.02
C ASN A 14 -4.38 -2.79 26.69
N ALA A 15 -3.73 -1.65 26.49
CA ALA A 15 -2.93 -1.39 25.30
C ALA A 15 -1.73 -2.35 25.21
N ILE A 16 -1.00 -2.51 26.32
CA ILE A 16 0.15 -3.40 26.44
C ILE A 16 -0.29 -4.86 26.21
N HIS A 17 -1.33 -5.31 26.90
CA HIS A 17 -1.87 -6.67 26.73
C HIS A 17 -2.31 -6.92 25.28
N SER A 18 -2.95 -5.94 24.63
CA SER A 18 -3.34 -6.07 23.22
C SER A 18 -2.11 -6.22 22.31
N ILE A 19 -1.05 -5.44 22.51
CA ILE A 19 0.18 -5.57 21.72
C ILE A 19 0.84 -6.94 21.97
N GLN A 20 0.96 -7.36 23.22
CA GLN A 20 1.57 -8.64 23.58
C GLN A 20 0.79 -9.82 22.99
N LEU A 21 -0.55 -9.82 23.12
CA LEU A 21 -1.40 -10.83 22.48
C LEU A 21 -1.26 -10.81 20.96
N GLY A 22 -1.18 -9.63 20.35
CA GLY A 22 -0.97 -9.50 18.91
C GLY A 22 0.36 -10.10 18.46
N VAL A 23 1.43 -9.92 19.22
CA VAL A 23 2.73 -10.55 18.96
C VAL A 23 2.67 -12.07 19.15
N HIS A 24 2.05 -12.55 20.23
CA HIS A 24 1.89 -13.99 20.47
C HIS A 24 1.09 -14.67 19.35
N ASP A 25 0.00 -14.05 18.90
CA ASP A 25 -0.79 -14.56 17.79
C ASP A 25 0.03 -14.63 16.49
N TYR A 26 0.91 -13.64 16.24
CA TYR A 26 1.82 -13.68 15.09
C TYR A 26 2.81 -14.85 15.20
N GLN A 27 3.40 -15.09 16.37
CA GLN A 27 4.33 -16.21 16.55
C GLN A 27 3.66 -17.57 16.32
N LEU A 28 2.38 -17.68 16.66
CA LEU A 28 1.58 -18.89 16.46
C LEU A 28 0.92 -18.99 15.07
N CYS A 29 1.12 -17.99 14.20
CA CYS A 29 0.37 -17.88 12.95
C CYS A 29 0.84 -18.80 11.82
N SER A 30 1.78 -19.72 12.04
CA SER A 30 2.36 -20.63 11.03
C SER A 30 1.28 -21.29 10.15
N GLY A 31 0.97 -20.68 9.01
CA GLY A 31 -0.07 -21.12 8.08
C GLY A 31 -1.53 -20.89 8.52
N THR A 32 -1.79 -20.16 9.61
CA THR A 32 -3.15 -19.93 10.14
C THR A 32 -3.61 -18.49 9.94
N GLU A 33 -4.49 -18.28 8.94
CA GLU A 33 -5.04 -16.96 8.61
C GLU A 33 -5.74 -16.30 9.79
N ILE A 34 -6.50 -17.07 10.58
CA ILE A 34 -7.23 -16.58 11.76
C ILE A 34 -6.28 -15.94 12.78
N ARG A 35 -5.09 -16.52 13.00
CA ARG A 35 -4.10 -15.98 13.94
C ARG A 35 -3.39 -14.76 13.36
N ALA A 36 -3.10 -14.74 12.07
CA ALA A 36 -2.57 -13.55 11.40
C ALA A 36 -3.54 -12.36 11.51
N LEU A 37 -4.84 -12.61 11.32
CA LEU A 37 -5.91 -11.62 11.51
C LEU A 37 -6.00 -11.13 12.95
N SER A 38 -6.01 -12.05 13.90
CA SER A 38 -6.03 -11.73 15.33
C SER A 38 -4.83 -10.86 15.72
N SER A 39 -3.65 -11.21 15.22
CA SER A 39 -2.43 -10.43 15.39
C SER A 39 -2.59 -8.99 14.90
N ALA A 40 -2.99 -8.78 13.64
CA ALA A 40 -3.16 -7.44 13.07
C ALA A 40 -4.17 -6.61 13.88
N ARG A 41 -5.30 -7.21 14.27
CA ARG A 41 -6.34 -6.56 15.07
C ARG A 41 -5.81 -6.11 16.42
N ASN A 42 -5.17 -7.00 17.14
CA ASN A 42 -4.66 -6.76 18.50
C ASN A 42 -3.52 -5.73 18.49
N LEU A 43 -2.59 -5.82 17.54
CA LEU A 43 -1.51 -4.83 17.37
C LEU A 43 -2.06 -3.44 17.04
N PHE A 44 -2.98 -3.34 16.06
CA PHE A 44 -3.57 -2.06 15.70
C PHE A 44 -4.40 -1.46 16.84
N ALA A 45 -5.22 -2.28 17.51
CA ALA A 45 -6.02 -1.86 18.65
C ALA A 45 -5.14 -1.37 19.81
N GLY A 46 -4.07 -2.10 20.12
CA GLY A 46 -3.10 -1.70 21.14
C GLY A 46 -2.43 -0.36 20.85
N MET A 47 -2.04 -0.10 19.60
CA MET A 47 -1.53 1.22 19.19
C MET A 47 -2.57 2.33 19.41
N LEU A 48 -3.83 2.12 19.02
CA LEU A 48 -4.90 3.09 19.26
C LEU A 48 -5.17 3.32 20.75
N LEU A 49 -5.04 2.28 21.58
CA LEU A 49 -5.20 2.40 23.03
C LEU A 49 -4.04 3.20 23.65
N ILE A 50 -2.81 3.06 23.16
CA ILE A 50 -1.68 3.94 23.54
C ILE A 50 -1.97 5.40 23.19
N PHE A 51 -2.55 5.68 22.02
CA PHE A 51 -2.92 7.04 21.66
C PHE A 51 -4.01 7.60 22.58
N LYS A 52 -5.03 6.80 22.89
CA LYS A 52 -6.06 7.15 23.87
C LYS A 52 -5.46 7.37 25.26
N TYR A 53 -4.50 6.55 25.69
CA TYR A 53 -3.78 6.77 26.95
C TYR A 53 -3.06 8.12 26.95
N ARG A 54 -2.33 8.46 25.89
CA ARG A 54 -1.67 9.77 25.78
C ARG A 54 -2.68 10.91 25.87
N ILE A 55 -3.80 10.83 25.17
CA ILE A 55 -4.89 11.83 25.25
C ILE A 55 -5.39 11.97 26.70
N ALA A 56 -5.71 10.84 27.36
CA ALA A 56 -6.17 10.84 28.75
C ALA A 56 -5.12 11.37 29.74
N SER A 57 -3.82 11.27 29.40
CA SER A 57 -2.74 11.72 30.27
C SER A 57 -2.66 13.25 30.42
N PHE A 58 -3.28 14.01 29.52
CA PHE A 58 -3.38 15.48 29.62
C PHE A 58 -4.44 15.94 30.64
N ALA A 59 -5.36 15.07 31.03
CA ALA A 59 -6.38 15.40 32.03
C ALA A 59 -5.76 15.50 33.43
N ALA A 60 -6.14 16.54 34.17
CA ALA A 60 -5.80 16.72 35.58
C ALA A 60 -6.70 15.86 36.49
N THR A 61 -7.93 15.56 36.04
CA THR A 61 -8.90 14.76 36.81
C THR A 61 -9.45 13.57 36.01
N PRO A 62 -9.96 12.51 36.67
CA PRO A 62 -10.67 11.42 35.99
C PRO A 62 -11.88 11.86 35.17
N ALA A 63 -12.59 12.92 35.61
CA ALA A 63 -13.73 13.47 34.89
C ALA A 63 -13.32 14.12 33.55
N GLU A 64 -12.25 14.92 33.55
CA GLU A 64 -11.68 15.48 32.32
C GLU A 64 -11.18 14.38 31.38
N ALA A 65 -10.57 13.32 31.93
CA ALA A 65 -10.11 12.19 31.13
C ALA A 65 -11.30 11.49 30.43
N VAL A 66 -12.44 11.38 31.10
CA VAL A 66 -13.68 10.85 30.51
C VAL A 66 -14.14 11.74 29.34
N GLU A 67 -14.13 13.06 29.46
CA GLU A 67 -14.46 13.98 28.37
C GLU A 67 -13.51 13.83 27.17
N LEU A 68 -12.22 13.61 27.46
CA LEU A 68 -11.16 13.39 26.48
C LEU A 68 -11.12 11.98 25.87
N ILE A 69 -11.92 11.02 26.35
CA ILE A 69 -11.92 9.64 25.81
C ILE A 69 -13.27 9.19 25.30
N TYR A 70 -14.38 9.66 25.88
CA TYR A 70 -15.71 9.31 25.43
C TYR A 70 -16.17 10.22 24.28
N LYS A 71 -16.99 9.63 23.40
CA LYS A 71 -17.51 10.33 22.23
C LYS A 71 -18.56 11.36 22.67
N PRO A 72 -18.46 12.64 22.26
CA PRO A 72 -19.49 13.62 22.51
C PRO A 72 -20.71 13.32 21.63
N LYS A 73 -21.88 13.25 22.23
CA LYS A 73 -23.20 13.18 21.59
C LYS A 73 -23.68 14.55 21.15
N SER A 74 -23.51 15.56 22.01
CA SER A 74 -23.86 16.95 21.74
C SER A 74 -23.08 17.87 22.67
N ILE A 75 -23.05 19.17 22.36
CA ILE A 75 -22.44 20.19 23.22
C ILE A 75 -23.56 21.14 23.63
N VAL A 76 -23.72 21.38 24.93
CA VAL A 76 -24.80 22.20 25.48
C VAL A 76 -24.25 23.35 26.32
N PRO A 77 -24.85 24.54 26.27
CA PRO A 77 -24.44 25.65 27.12
C PRO A 77 -24.90 25.43 28.56
N LYS A 78 -24.05 25.76 29.53
CA LYS A 78 -24.37 25.83 30.96
C LYS A 78 -23.85 27.15 31.53
N ILE A 79 -24.60 27.73 32.46
CA ILE A 79 -24.14 28.90 33.21
C ILE A 79 -23.12 28.42 34.24
N GLY A 80 -21.85 28.76 34.02
CA GLY A 80 -20.73 28.55 34.93
C GLY A 80 -20.33 29.83 35.67
N ALA A 81 -19.24 29.75 36.44
CA ALA A 81 -18.82 30.87 37.30
C ALA A 81 -18.31 32.08 36.51
N ALA A 82 -17.81 31.86 35.29
CA ALA A 82 -17.27 32.90 34.41
C ALA A 82 -18.20 33.27 33.23
N GLY A 83 -19.43 32.75 33.19
CA GLY A 83 -20.38 33.00 32.10
C GLY A 83 -20.92 31.72 31.46
N ILE A 84 -21.13 31.72 30.15
CA ILE A 84 -21.62 30.53 29.41
C ILE A 84 -20.44 29.60 29.14
N GLU A 85 -20.51 28.39 29.67
CA GLU A 85 -19.57 27.29 29.42
C GLU A 85 -20.23 26.25 28.51
N TRP A 86 -19.50 25.76 27.51
CA TRP A 86 -19.98 24.73 26.59
C TRP A 86 -19.55 23.36 27.08
N ILE A 87 -20.51 22.54 27.51
CA ILE A 87 -20.24 21.24 28.14
C ILE A 87 -20.62 20.11 27.18
N PRO A 88 -19.73 19.13 26.95
CA PRO A 88 -20.04 17.96 26.15
C PRO A 88 -20.97 17.00 26.91
N ILE A 89 -22.06 16.57 26.27
CA ILE A 89 -22.84 15.41 26.69
C ILE A 89 -22.23 14.20 26.01
N LEU A 90 -21.72 13.25 26.79
CA LEU A 90 -20.98 12.09 26.29
C LEU A 90 -21.89 10.89 26.02
N GLU A 91 -21.52 10.06 25.05
CA GLU A 91 -22.08 8.71 24.89
C GLU A 91 -21.59 7.82 26.04
N SER A 92 -22.49 7.04 26.65
CA SER A 92 -22.16 6.24 27.84
C SER A 92 -21.33 4.99 27.56
N ASN A 93 -21.29 4.52 26.31
CA ASN A 93 -20.66 3.26 25.92
C ASN A 93 -19.76 3.35 24.68
N LYS A 94 -19.52 4.56 24.16
CA LYS A 94 -18.64 4.76 23.00
C LYS A 94 -17.47 5.67 23.35
N THR A 95 -16.27 5.16 23.10
CA THR A 95 -15.06 5.96 23.12
C THR A 95 -14.82 6.58 21.75
N ILE A 96 -13.92 7.56 21.70
CA ILE A 96 -13.49 8.17 20.44
C ILE A 96 -13.04 7.12 19.43
N ASP A 97 -13.46 7.34 18.18
CA ASP A 97 -13.11 6.52 17.04
C ASP A 97 -11.77 6.95 16.44
N PHE A 98 -11.32 6.23 15.41
CA PHE A 98 -10.04 6.47 14.73
C PHE A 98 -9.85 7.94 14.35
N ARG A 99 -10.83 8.53 13.65
CA ARG A 99 -10.76 9.93 13.19
C ARG A 99 -10.62 10.89 14.37
N MET A 100 -11.45 10.71 15.39
CA MET A 100 -11.44 11.55 16.58
C MET A 100 -10.15 11.45 17.40
N ILE A 101 -9.48 10.28 17.40
CA ILE A 101 -8.14 10.15 18.01
C ILE A 101 -7.17 11.08 17.29
N GLY A 102 -7.12 11.03 15.95
CA GLY A 102 -6.23 11.89 15.16
C GLY A 102 -6.48 13.38 15.41
N GLU A 103 -7.74 13.80 15.37
CA GLU A 103 -8.14 15.19 15.64
C GLU A 103 -7.75 15.65 17.06
N ARG A 104 -7.86 14.77 18.07
CA ARG A 104 -7.48 15.07 19.44
C ARG A 104 -5.96 15.11 19.64
N LEU A 105 -5.21 14.21 19.02
CA LEU A 105 -3.75 14.25 19.08
C LEU A 105 -3.22 15.55 18.46
N ASP A 106 -3.75 15.92 17.30
CA ASP A 106 -3.38 17.16 16.60
C ASP A 106 -3.71 18.41 17.43
N SER A 107 -4.94 18.50 17.97
CA SER A 107 -5.35 19.65 18.79
C SER A 107 -4.58 19.76 20.12
N LEU A 108 -4.09 18.63 20.65
CA LEU A 108 -3.24 18.57 21.84
C LEU A 108 -1.75 18.74 21.54
N GLY A 109 -1.36 18.94 20.27
CA GLY A 109 0.03 19.13 19.86
C GLY A 109 0.90 17.87 19.94
N VAL A 110 0.29 16.69 19.95
CA VAL A 110 0.99 15.38 19.96
C VAL A 110 1.40 15.02 18.53
N LYS A 111 2.70 14.82 18.29
CA LYS A 111 3.21 14.55 16.95
C LYS A 111 3.09 13.08 16.61
N THR A 112 2.48 12.79 15.46
CA THR A 112 2.42 11.43 14.92
C THR A 112 2.22 11.43 13.41
N ASP A 113 2.73 10.43 12.71
CA ASP A 113 2.56 10.28 11.27
C ASP A 113 1.18 9.66 10.96
N TRP A 114 0.15 10.49 11.02
CA TRP A 114 -1.23 10.05 10.83
C TRP A 114 -1.48 9.45 9.44
N LYS A 115 -0.70 9.87 8.44
CA LYS A 115 -0.76 9.31 7.08
C LYS A 115 -0.33 7.84 7.09
N LYS A 116 0.81 7.49 7.71
CA LYS A 116 1.23 6.09 7.86
C LYS A 116 0.25 5.28 8.69
N ILE A 117 -0.30 5.85 9.76
CA ILE A 117 -1.31 5.19 10.59
C ILE A 117 -2.57 4.87 9.76
N THR A 118 -2.99 5.78 8.87
CA THR A 118 -4.10 5.54 7.94
C THR A 118 -3.79 4.40 6.96
N THR A 119 -2.56 4.34 6.43
CA THR A 119 -2.11 3.21 5.60
C THR A 119 -2.15 1.87 6.36
N LEU A 120 -1.75 1.85 7.64
CA LEU A 120 -1.86 0.67 8.50
C LEU A 120 -3.31 0.26 8.73
N GLN A 121 -4.23 1.22 8.92
CA GLN A 121 -5.66 0.93 9.04
C GLN A 121 -6.18 0.22 7.78
N HIS A 122 -5.83 0.72 6.60
CA HIS A 122 -6.21 0.09 5.34
C HIS A 122 -5.59 -1.30 5.19
N CYS A 123 -4.32 -1.47 5.57
CA CYS A 123 -3.67 -2.78 5.58
C CYS A 123 -4.39 -3.78 6.48
N ARG A 124 -4.78 -3.35 7.70
CA ARG A 124 -5.57 -4.18 8.62
C ARG A 124 -6.93 -4.56 8.01
N ASN A 125 -7.65 -3.60 7.41
CA ASN A 125 -8.93 -3.88 6.74
C ASN A 125 -8.77 -4.88 5.61
N ALA A 126 -7.73 -4.71 4.80
CA ALA A 126 -7.43 -5.60 3.68
C ALA A 126 -7.13 -7.03 4.14
N LEU A 127 -6.42 -7.17 5.27
CA LEU A 127 -6.25 -8.45 5.95
C LEU A 127 -7.62 -9.01 6.37
N GLU A 128 -8.46 -8.24 7.07
CA GLU A 128 -9.78 -8.67 7.57
C GLU A 128 -10.75 -9.17 6.49
N HIS A 129 -10.63 -8.65 5.26
CA HIS A 129 -11.46 -9.07 4.14
C HIS A 129 -10.93 -10.30 3.39
N LEU A 130 -9.87 -10.97 3.89
CA LEU A 130 -9.24 -12.15 3.27
C LEU A 130 -9.08 -11.96 1.76
N HIS A 131 -8.69 -10.76 1.34
CA HIS A 131 -8.56 -10.47 -0.07
C HIS A 131 -7.51 -11.43 -0.65
N PRO A 132 -7.70 -11.99 -1.86
CA PRO A 132 -6.73 -12.89 -2.50
C PRO A 132 -5.30 -12.31 -2.56
N ASN A 133 -5.21 -10.98 -2.55
CA ASN A 133 -3.99 -10.20 -2.59
C ASN A 133 -3.32 -9.94 -1.22
N HIS A 134 -3.92 -10.32 -0.09
CA HIS A 134 -3.45 -9.97 1.26
C HIS A 134 -3.35 -11.21 2.16
N GLY A 135 -2.50 -12.15 1.77
CA GLY A 135 -2.24 -13.37 2.53
C GLY A 135 -1.43 -13.14 3.83
N ILE A 136 -1.18 -14.23 4.56
CA ILE A 136 -0.36 -14.27 5.79
C ILE A 136 1.01 -13.59 5.61
N GLY A 137 1.53 -13.49 4.39
CA GLY A 137 2.75 -12.76 4.04
C GLY A 137 2.75 -11.27 4.41
N GLU A 138 1.58 -10.64 4.47
CA GLU A 138 1.42 -9.20 4.69
C GLU A 138 1.49 -8.81 6.17
N ILE A 139 1.31 -9.74 7.12
CA ILE A 139 1.40 -9.42 8.56
C ILE A 139 2.82 -8.97 8.95
N GLN A 140 3.85 -9.49 8.29
CA GLN A 140 5.24 -9.07 8.53
C GLN A 140 5.46 -7.63 8.09
N ARG A 141 4.89 -7.25 6.95
CA ARG A 141 4.91 -5.86 6.48
C ARG A 141 4.16 -4.97 7.47
N PHE A 142 2.96 -5.38 7.89
CA PHE A 142 2.16 -4.66 8.88
C PHE A 142 2.93 -4.42 10.18
N ILE A 143 3.59 -5.45 10.73
CA ILE A 143 4.43 -5.34 11.93
C ILE A 143 5.61 -4.40 11.68
N SER A 144 6.31 -4.55 10.55
CA SER A 144 7.45 -3.70 10.18
C SER A 144 7.04 -2.23 10.04
N GLU A 145 5.87 -1.93 9.47
CA GLU A 145 5.37 -0.55 9.35
C GLU A 145 4.84 0.02 10.68
N LEU A 146 4.24 -0.82 11.53
CA LEU A 146 3.72 -0.41 12.84
C LEU A 146 4.84 -0.12 13.85
N PHE A 147 5.93 -0.90 13.82
CA PHE A 147 6.99 -0.84 14.82
C PHE A 147 7.63 0.56 14.96
N PRO A 148 8.06 1.26 13.88
CA PRO A 148 8.64 2.60 14.00
C PRO A 148 7.67 3.64 14.59
N ILE A 149 6.38 3.52 14.29
CA ILE A 149 5.34 4.42 14.83
C ILE A 149 5.18 4.17 16.33
N LEU A 150 5.05 2.90 16.71
CA LEU A 150 4.90 2.51 18.10
C LEU A 150 6.13 2.93 18.92
N ARG A 151 7.34 2.67 18.41
CA ARG A 151 8.60 3.05 19.02
C ARG A 151 8.68 4.56 19.25
N SER A 152 8.58 5.35 18.19
CA SER A 152 8.70 6.82 18.27
C SER A 152 7.64 7.40 19.18
N PHE A 153 6.40 6.92 19.12
CA PHE A 153 5.35 7.41 20.01
C PHE A 153 5.63 7.11 21.49
N ILE A 154 6.12 5.91 21.82
CA ILE A 154 6.47 5.56 23.21
C ILE A 154 7.68 6.39 23.69
N GLU A 155 8.72 6.53 22.86
CA GLU A 155 9.95 7.26 23.20
C GLU A 155 9.70 8.78 23.30
N ASP A 156 9.01 9.36 22.33
CA ASP A 156 8.88 10.82 22.18
C ASP A 156 7.67 11.39 22.91
N GLU A 157 6.51 10.73 22.82
CA GLU A 157 5.24 11.25 23.35
C GLU A 157 4.91 10.71 24.73
N LEU A 158 5.27 9.46 25.04
CA LEU A 158 5.13 8.91 26.39
C LEU A 158 6.38 9.10 27.26
N ARG A 159 7.55 9.39 26.67
CA ARG A 159 8.84 9.50 27.38
C ARG A 159 9.16 8.25 28.19
N ARG A 160 8.85 7.07 27.65
CA ARG A 160 9.11 5.77 28.29
C ARG A 160 10.06 4.93 27.45
N ASN A 161 10.69 3.95 28.08
CA ASN A 161 11.47 2.93 27.39
C ASN A 161 10.51 1.88 26.78
N PRO A 162 10.49 1.67 25.45
CA PRO A 162 9.60 0.69 24.82
C PRO A 162 9.84 -0.76 25.24
N ALA A 163 11.11 -1.13 25.52
CA ALA A 163 11.46 -2.47 25.95
C ALA A 163 10.92 -2.77 27.35
N GLU A 164 10.98 -1.80 28.26
CA GLU A 164 10.39 -1.92 29.59
C GLU A 164 8.87 -1.94 29.54
N LEU A 165 8.26 -1.13 28.66
CA LEU A 165 6.80 -1.03 28.56
C LEU A 165 6.15 -2.28 27.94
N LEU A 166 6.77 -2.86 26.91
CA LEU A 166 6.18 -3.96 26.14
C LEU A 166 6.75 -5.34 26.53
N GLY A 167 7.88 -5.39 27.24
CA GLY A 167 8.54 -6.64 27.63
C GLY A 167 9.00 -7.45 26.40
N ASP A 168 8.80 -8.75 26.43
CA ASP A 168 9.24 -9.67 25.37
C ASP A 168 8.66 -9.36 23.98
N ALA A 169 7.47 -8.74 23.95
CA ALA A 169 6.84 -8.30 22.70
C ALA A 169 7.72 -7.30 21.93
N TRP A 170 8.50 -6.46 22.65
CA TRP A 170 9.42 -5.51 22.03
C TRP A 170 10.47 -6.20 21.16
N GLN A 171 11.14 -7.23 21.70
CA GLN A 171 12.21 -7.94 21.01
C GLN A 171 11.69 -8.61 19.75
N MET A 172 10.50 -9.20 19.82
CA MET A 172 9.87 -9.82 18.66
C MET A 172 9.58 -8.76 17.56
N LEU A 173 8.96 -7.63 17.94
CA LEU A 173 8.61 -6.59 16.99
C LEU A 173 9.86 -6.03 16.30
N LEU A 174 10.92 -5.77 17.07
CA LEU A 174 12.21 -5.32 16.56
C LEU A 174 12.82 -6.34 15.57
N GLN A 175 12.91 -7.61 15.96
CA GLN A 175 13.45 -8.67 15.09
C GLN A 175 12.65 -8.80 13.78
N THR A 176 11.32 -8.74 13.86
CA THR A 176 10.47 -8.83 12.66
C THR A 176 10.64 -7.61 11.77
N HIS A 177 10.71 -6.42 12.36
CA HIS A 177 11.00 -5.18 11.64
C HIS A 177 12.35 -5.25 10.91
N ASP A 178 13.42 -5.59 11.64
CA ASP A 178 14.78 -5.58 11.11
C ASP A 178 14.96 -6.62 10.00
N PHE A 179 14.44 -7.85 10.21
CA PHE A 179 14.42 -8.87 9.18
C PHE A 179 13.70 -8.39 7.92
N TYR A 180 12.49 -7.85 8.06
CA TYR A 180 11.70 -7.42 6.91
C TYR A 180 12.35 -6.24 6.18
N ALA A 181 12.83 -5.23 6.91
CA ALA A 181 13.50 -4.07 6.34
C ALA A 181 14.78 -4.45 5.59
N GLN A 182 15.61 -5.32 6.17
CA GLN A 182 16.81 -5.84 5.52
C GLN A 182 16.48 -6.68 4.29
N ALA A 183 15.53 -7.60 4.40
CA ALA A 183 15.13 -8.47 3.29
C ALA A 183 14.51 -7.68 2.13
N MET A 184 13.69 -6.66 2.42
CA MET A 184 13.16 -5.73 1.40
C MET A 184 14.29 -4.97 0.72
N HIS A 185 15.25 -4.43 1.49
CA HIS A 185 16.39 -3.69 0.92
C HIS A 185 17.23 -4.59 -0.02
N VAL A 186 17.54 -5.81 0.40
CA VAL A 186 18.26 -6.80 -0.41
C VAL A 186 17.47 -7.16 -1.67
N ALA A 187 16.18 -7.46 -1.53
CA ALA A 187 15.31 -7.79 -2.66
C ALA A 187 15.29 -6.65 -3.70
N VAL A 188 15.04 -5.41 -3.27
CA VAL A 188 15.02 -4.25 -4.16
C VAL A 188 16.35 -4.03 -4.86
N ASN A 189 17.47 -4.13 -4.15
CA ASN A 189 18.79 -3.93 -4.75
C ASN A 189 19.17 -5.05 -5.71
N SER A 190 18.84 -6.30 -5.39
CA SER A 190 19.10 -7.43 -6.28
C SER A 190 18.39 -7.28 -7.64
N TRP A 191 17.17 -6.74 -7.67
CA TRP A 191 16.49 -6.42 -8.92
C TRP A 191 17.16 -5.30 -9.70
N LYS A 192 17.62 -4.24 -9.01
CA LYS A 192 18.36 -3.14 -9.63
C LYS A 192 19.68 -3.61 -10.24
N GLU A 193 20.44 -4.41 -9.50
CA GLU A 193 21.70 -5.02 -9.96
C GLU A 193 21.49 -5.96 -11.14
N ALA A 194 20.38 -6.71 -11.16
CA ALA A 194 19.98 -7.53 -12.29
C ALA A 194 19.63 -6.71 -13.55
N GLY A 195 19.46 -5.39 -13.42
CA GLY A 195 19.16 -4.49 -14.53
C GLY A 195 17.67 -4.34 -14.84
N ILE A 196 16.79 -4.54 -13.84
CA ILE A 196 15.36 -4.32 -14.03
C ILE A 196 15.07 -2.88 -14.47
N LYS A 197 14.17 -2.70 -15.44
CA LYS A 197 13.74 -1.38 -15.89
C LYS A 197 12.78 -0.76 -14.86
N PRO A 198 12.78 0.58 -14.67
CA PRO A 198 11.92 1.24 -13.68
C PRO A 198 10.43 0.90 -13.80
N ARG A 199 9.89 0.81 -15.02
CA ARG A 199 8.49 0.47 -15.28
C ARG A 199 8.15 -0.97 -14.87
N ALA A 200 8.98 -1.93 -15.27
CA ALA A 200 8.84 -3.33 -14.86
C ALA A 200 8.95 -3.48 -13.34
N PHE A 201 9.85 -2.73 -12.71
CA PHE A 201 9.98 -2.69 -11.26
C PHE A 201 8.74 -2.11 -10.57
N SER A 202 8.11 -1.08 -11.14
CA SER A 202 6.85 -0.52 -10.63
C SER A 202 5.75 -1.58 -10.57
N VAL A 203 5.58 -2.36 -11.64
CA VAL A 203 4.59 -3.46 -11.65
C VAL A 203 4.98 -4.54 -10.65
N LEU A 204 6.24 -5.00 -10.68
CA LEU A 204 6.75 -6.02 -9.77
C LEU A 204 6.58 -5.64 -8.29
N SER A 205 6.72 -4.36 -7.94
CA SER A 205 6.54 -3.87 -6.57
C SER A 205 5.11 -4.03 -6.03
N THR A 206 4.14 -4.28 -6.92
CA THR A 206 2.74 -4.59 -6.58
C THR A 206 2.44 -6.09 -6.51
N CYS A 207 3.38 -6.93 -6.93
CA CYS A 207 3.24 -8.39 -6.93
C CYS A 207 3.50 -8.98 -5.53
N HIS A 208 2.89 -10.13 -5.28
CA HIS A 208 3.05 -10.90 -4.04
C HIS A 208 3.43 -12.33 -4.38
N CYS A 209 4.15 -13.00 -3.49
CA CYS A 209 4.43 -14.43 -3.64
C CYS A 209 3.12 -15.22 -3.66
N PRO A 210 2.82 -16.03 -4.69
CA PRO A 210 1.57 -16.78 -4.76
C PRO A 210 1.47 -17.87 -3.68
N SER A 211 2.60 -18.30 -3.11
CA SER A 211 2.62 -19.33 -2.07
C SER A 211 2.40 -18.78 -0.65
N CYS A 212 2.93 -17.59 -0.34
CA CYS A 212 2.87 -17.07 1.04
C CYS A 212 2.35 -15.63 1.16
N GLY A 213 2.04 -14.96 0.05
CA GLY A 213 1.56 -13.58 0.02
C GLY A 213 2.62 -12.51 0.31
N SER A 214 3.90 -12.87 0.46
CA SER A 214 4.96 -11.90 0.78
C SER A 214 5.41 -11.09 -0.44
N LYS A 215 5.65 -9.79 -0.27
CA LYS A 215 6.31 -8.90 -1.25
C LYS A 215 7.83 -9.10 -1.36
N LEU A 216 8.41 -9.95 -0.52
CA LEU A 216 9.86 -10.22 -0.50
C LEU A 216 10.25 -11.12 -1.67
N LEU A 217 10.23 -10.56 -2.88
CA LEU A 217 10.56 -11.23 -4.13
C LEU A 217 11.93 -10.77 -4.61
N GLN A 218 12.80 -11.71 -4.95
CA GLN A 218 14.13 -11.45 -5.50
C GLN A 218 14.33 -12.18 -6.85
N PRO A 219 15.27 -11.73 -7.70
CA PRO A 219 15.72 -12.50 -8.87
C PRO A 219 16.14 -13.90 -8.44
N HIS A 220 15.82 -14.94 -9.22
CA HIS A 220 16.26 -16.28 -8.88
C HIS A 220 17.80 -16.38 -8.99
N PRO A 221 18.53 -16.71 -7.90
CA PRO A 221 20.00 -16.58 -7.88
C PRO A 221 20.72 -17.39 -8.96
N ILE A 222 20.25 -18.61 -9.23
CA ILE A 222 20.82 -19.48 -10.27
C ILE A 222 20.55 -18.93 -11.68
N ASP A 223 19.40 -18.27 -11.89
CA ASP A 223 19.06 -17.75 -13.22
C ASP A 223 19.88 -16.50 -13.53
N ILE A 224 20.17 -15.68 -12.51
CA ILE A 224 21.13 -14.57 -12.59
C ILE A 224 22.53 -15.08 -12.91
N GLN A 225 23.03 -16.07 -12.19
CA GLN A 225 24.36 -16.67 -12.45
C GLN A 225 24.48 -17.22 -13.88
N ASN A 226 23.39 -17.77 -14.41
CA ASN A 226 23.33 -18.30 -15.77
C ASN A 226 23.02 -17.23 -16.84
N GLY A 227 23.00 -15.95 -16.49
CA GLY A 227 22.73 -14.86 -17.44
C GLY A 227 21.35 -14.96 -18.11
N LYS A 228 20.34 -15.45 -17.39
CA LYS A 228 18.98 -15.63 -17.91
C LYS A 228 18.07 -14.40 -17.74
N PHE A 229 18.57 -13.33 -17.12
CA PHE A 229 17.75 -12.14 -16.92
C PHE A 229 17.18 -11.62 -18.26
N GLY A 230 15.88 -11.32 -18.28
CA GLY A 230 15.15 -10.91 -19.49
C GLY A 230 14.68 -12.06 -20.40
N LYS A 231 14.98 -13.32 -20.09
CA LYS A 231 14.43 -14.49 -20.82
C LYS A 231 13.03 -14.84 -20.35
N ARG A 232 12.23 -15.46 -21.22
CA ARG A 232 10.84 -15.86 -20.91
C ARG A 232 10.74 -16.85 -19.75
N ASP A 233 11.75 -17.71 -19.58
CA ASP A 233 11.85 -18.71 -18.51
C ASP A 233 12.49 -18.16 -17.23
N PHE A 234 12.80 -16.85 -17.17
CA PHE A 234 13.43 -16.24 -16.01
C PHE A 234 12.54 -16.32 -14.76
N ARG A 235 13.10 -16.80 -13.65
CA ARG A 235 12.36 -16.99 -12.40
C ARG A 235 12.64 -15.92 -11.37
N PHE A 236 11.66 -15.71 -10.50
CA PHE A 236 11.85 -15.06 -9.20
C PHE A 236 11.96 -16.11 -8.10
N GLN A 237 12.40 -15.70 -6.92
CA GLN A 237 12.35 -16.48 -5.69
C GLN A 237 11.78 -15.61 -4.55
N CYS A 238 10.93 -16.17 -3.71
CA CYS A 238 10.49 -15.53 -2.48
C CYS A 238 11.51 -15.73 -1.36
N VAL A 239 11.97 -14.66 -0.73
CA VAL A 239 12.92 -14.71 0.40
C VAL A 239 12.31 -15.39 1.62
N LYS A 240 11.00 -15.26 1.83
CA LYS A 240 10.30 -15.81 3.01
C LYS A 240 10.12 -17.33 2.94
N CYS A 241 9.54 -17.83 1.86
CA CYS A 241 9.13 -19.25 1.76
C CYS A 241 9.93 -20.04 0.72
N SER A 242 10.92 -19.43 0.05
CA SER A 242 11.72 -20.05 -1.02
C SER A 242 10.94 -20.48 -2.28
N HIS A 243 9.62 -20.24 -2.34
CA HIS A 243 8.83 -20.48 -3.55
C HIS A 243 9.43 -19.73 -4.74
N SER A 244 9.49 -20.41 -5.88
CA SER A 244 10.04 -19.87 -7.12
C SER A 244 9.14 -20.22 -8.29
N SER A 245 8.89 -19.25 -9.16
CA SER A 245 8.10 -19.41 -10.39
C SER A 245 8.60 -18.41 -11.45
N THR A 246 8.05 -18.46 -12.66
CA THR A 246 8.41 -17.54 -13.74
C THR A 246 7.99 -16.12 -13.40
N LEU A 247 8.85 -15.15 -13.73
CA LEU A 247 8.55 -13.72 -13.53
C LEU A 247 7.41 -13.27 -14.44
N ILE A 248 7.36 -13.77 -15.67
CA ILE A 248 6.30 -13.44 -16.63
C ILE A 248 4.94 -13.89 -16.09
N GLY A 249 4.82 -15.14 -15.62
CA GLY A 249 3.56 -15.65 -15.07
C GLY A 249 3.07 -14.82 -13.89
N LEU A 250 3.98 -14.42 -12.99
CA LEU A 250 3.65 -13.55 -11.87
C LEU A 250 3.09 -12.18 -12.30
N ILE A 251 3.68 -11.57 -13.34
CA ILE A 251 3.25 -10.27 -13.85
C ILE A 251 1.92 -10.41 -14.58
N GLU A 252 1.76 -11.44 -15.41
CA GLU A 252 0.53 -11.71 -16.15
C GLU A 252 -0.65 -11.93 -15.21
N ASP A 253 -0.51 -12.79 -14.20
CA ASP A 253 -1.53 -13.00 -13.16
C ASP A 253 -1.96 -11.68 -12.52
N LYS A 254 -0.99 -10.79 -12.24
CA LYS A 254 -1.29 -9.48 -11.64
C LYS A 254 -2.03 -8.54 -12.59
N MET A 255 -1.72 -8.57 -13.89
CA MET A 255 -2.41 -7.78 -14.90
C MET A 255 -3.84 -8.28 -15.13
N TYR A 256 -4.09 -9.59 -15.06
CA TYR A 256 -5.43 -10.17 -15.19
C TYR A 256 -6.36 -9.78 -14.03
N GLU A 257 -5.83 -9.63 -12.82
CA GLU A 257 -6.60 -9.16 -11.65
C GLU A 257 -7.00 -7.68 -11.72
N SER A 258 -6.26 -6.85 -12.47
CA SER A 258 -6.64 -5.45 -12.71
C SER A 258 -7.59 -5.38 -13.91
N GLU A 259 -8.91 -5.46 -13.66
CA GLU A 259 -9.98 -5.41 -14.67
C GLU A 259 -10.01 -4.15 -15.58
N SER A 260 -9.05 -3.23 -15.50
CA SER A 260 -9.05 -1.93 -16.18
C SER A 260 -8.40 -1.91 -17.58
N LEU A 261 -8.10 -3.05 -18.19
CA LEU A 261 -7.43 -3.10 -19.51
C LEU A 261 -8.17 -3.90 -20.59
N ARG A 262 -9.47 -4.20 -20.40
CA ARG A 262 -10.26 -4.96 -21.39
C ARG A 262 -10.72 -4.18 -22.63
N ASP A 263 -10.42 -2.89 -22.73
CA ASP A 263 -10.83 -2.04 -23.86
C ASP A 263 -9.64 -1.59 -24.73
N VAL A 264 -8.71 -2.50 -25.05
CA VAL A 264 -7.78 -2.26 -26.17
C VAL A 264 -8.26 -3.13 -27.34
N PRO A 265 -8.73 -2.53 -28.45
CA PRO A 265 -9.08 -3.28 -29.66
C PRO A 265 -7.89 -4.16 -30.06
N GLU A 266 -8.17 -5.44 -30.36
CA GLU A 266 -7.20 -6.39 -30.92
C GLU A 266 -6.77 -5.92 -32.33
N GLU A 267 -5.82 -5.00 -32.40
CA GLU A 267 -4.97 -4.84 -33.58
C GLU A 267 -3.56 -5.28 -33.17
N ASP A 268 -3.06 -6.35 -33.81
CA ASP A 268 -1.78 -7.00 -33.55
C ASP A 268 -0.59 -6.08 -33.91
N VAL A 269 -0.36 -5.02 -33.14
CA VAL A 269 0.77 -4.12 -33.35
C VAL A 269 2.00 -4.66 -32.63
N HIS A 270 2.89 -5.29 -33.39
CA HIS A 270 4.19 -5.75 -32.87
C HIS A 270 5.22 -4.60 -32.84
N CYS A 271 6.02 -4.56 -31.77
CA CYS A 271 7.13 -3.62 -31.70
C CYS A 271 8.23 -3.97 -32.70
N PRO A 272 8.65 -3.05 -33.60
CA PRO A 272 9.67 -3.37 -34.59
C PRO A 272 11.06 -3.58 -33.99
N ALA A 273 11.29 -3.11 -32.75
CA ALA A 273 12.58 -3.28 -32.07
C ALA A 273 12.68 -4.56 -31.22
N CYS A 274 11.57 -5.02 -30.62
CA CYS A 274 11.59 -6.15 -29.68
C CYS A 274 10.49 -7.19 -29.91
N HIS A 275 9.65 -7.02 -30.92
CA HIS A 275 8.54 -7.88 -31.33
C HIS A 275 7.45 -8.12 -30.26
N SER A 276 7.44 -7.30 -29.20
CA SER A 276 6.38 -7.32 -28.17
C SER A 276 5.07 -6.71 -28.67
N MET A 277 3.95 -7.24 -28.20
CA MET A 277 2.59 -6.78 -28.54
C MET A 277 2.05 -5.68 -27.61
N LYS A 278 2.83 -5.23 -26.62
CA LYS A 278 2.34 -4.34 -25.56
C LYS A 278 2.73 -2.88 -25.81
N TYR A 279 1.86 -2.15 -26.52
CA TYR A 279 1.92 -0.70 -26.64
C TYR A 279 0.94 -0.02 -25.68
N ASP A 280 1.33 1.10 -25.08
CA ASP A 280 0.48 1.91 -24.20
C ASP A 280 -0.09 3.16 -24.88
N GLY A 281 -0.09 3.16 -26.22
CA GLY A 281 -0.52 4.28 -27.05
C GLY A 281 0.56 5.35 -27.32
N VAL A 282 1.72 5.31 -26.64
CA VAL A 282 2.80 6.30 -26.84
C VAL A 282 4.19 5.65 -26.97
N GLU A 283 4.45 4.55 -26.26
CA GLU A 283 5.72 3.83 -26.31
C GLU A 283 5.53 2.31 -26.16
N CYS A 284 6.51 1.53 -26.62
CA CYS A 284 6.54 0.10 -26.38
C CYS A 284 6.87 -0.18 -24.91
N SER A 285 6.01 -0.93 -24.22
CA SER A 285 6.13 -1.20 -22.78
C SER A 285 7.38 -2.02 -22.39
N ASP A 286 7.97 -2.77 -23.33
CA ASP A 286 9.12 -3.65 -23.06
C ASP A 286 10.47 -3.03 -23.40
N CYS A 287 10.56 -2.25 -24.47
CA CYS A 287 11.84 -1.64 -24.92
C CYS A 287 11.90 -0.11 -24.81
N GLY A 288 10.77 0.55 -24.53
CA GLY A 288 10.67 2.01 -24.43
C GLY A 288 10.78 2.73 -25.78
N LEU A 289 10.60 2.02 -26.90
CA LEU A 289 10.59 2.65 -28.22
C LEU A 289 9.37 3.56 -28.34
N THR A 290 9.60 4.86 -28.45
CA THR A 290 8.62 5.85 -28.88
C THR A 290 8.63 5.84 -30.41
N PRO A 291 7.56 5.40 -31.09
CA PRO A 291 7.55 5.41 -32.55
C PRO A 291 7.50 6.88 -33.01
N HIS A 292 8.58 7.34 -33.64
CA HIS A 292 8.57 8.60 -34.37
C HIS A 292 7.70 8.40 -35.62
N MET A 293 6.43 8.77 -35.50
CA MET A 293 5.48 8.65 -36.60
C MET A 293 5.84 9.64 -37.71
N PRO A 294 6.09 9.18 -38.95
CA PRO A 294 6.28 10.09 -40.06
C PRO A 294 5.02 10.93 -40.30
N LEU A 295 5.21 12.17 -40.76
CA LEU A 295 4.09 13.09 -41.02
C LEU A 295 3.50 12.84 -42.41
N CYS A 296 2.18 13.00 -42.52
CA CYS A 296 1.44 12.99 -43.78
C CYS A 296 1.99 14.08 -44.72
N ARG A 297 2.27 13.74 -45.97
CA ARG A 297 2.79 14.70 -46.96
C ARG A 297 1.75 15.78 -47.34
N GLY A 298 0.46 15.51 -47.17
CA GLY A 298 -0.63 16.43 -47.52
C GLY A 298 -0.96 17.41 -46.40
N CYS A 299 -1.29 16.90 -45.21
CA CYS A 299 -1.73 17.71 -44.08
C CYS A 299 -0.69 17.92 -42.97
N PHE A 300 0.47 17.26 -43.05
CA PHE A 300 1.55 17.30 -42.04
C PHE A 300 1.16 16.80 -40.65
N GLU A 301 0.01 16.15 -40.50
CA GLU A 301 -0.35 15.44 -39.27
C GLU A 301 0.43 14.11 -39.15
N PRO A 302 0.73 13.64 -37.94
CA PRO A 302 1.35 12.33 -37.74
C PRO A 302 0.51 11.21 -38.36
N LEU A 303 1.15 10.34 -39.15
CA LEU A 303 0.50 9.13 -39.68
C LEU A 303 0.30 8.12 -38.55
N THR A 304 -0.74 7.30 -38.64
CA THR A 304 -0.86 6.08 -37.84
C THR A 304 0.16 5.03 -38.30
N ILE A 305 0.35 3.96 -37.52
CA ILE A 305 1.30 2.88 -37.85
C ILE A 305 0.91 2.25 -39.19
N TYR A 306 -0.37 1.90 -39.35
CA TYR A 306 -0.91 1.34 -40.57
C TYR A 306 -0.68 2.26 -41.79
N GLU A 307 -1.01 3.55 -41.68
CA GLU A 307 -0.82 4.51 -42.78
C GLU A 307 0.66 4.71 -43.14
N SER A 308 1.56 4.68 -42.15
CA SER A 308 3.00 4.82 -42.36
C SER A 308 3.63 3.61 -43.06
N GLU A 309 3.07 2.41 -42.86
CA GLU A 309 3.51 1.18 -43.52
C GLU A 309 3.00 1.08 -44.97
N HIS A 310 1.86 1.69 -45.26
CA HIS A 310 1.18 1.57 -46.54
C HIS A 310 1.24 2.83 -47.42
N GLY A 311 1.88 3.91 -46.96
CA GLY A 311 1.97 5.13 -47.77
C GLY A 311 2.67 6.31 -47.09
N ARG A 312 2.52 7.49 -47.72
CA ARG A 312 3.01 8.78 -47.20
C ARG A 312 1.90 9.81 -46.98
N LEU A 313 0.64 9.38 -47.12
CA LEU A 313 -0.56 10.21 -46.96
C LEU A 313 -1.47 9.52 -45.94
N CYS A 314 -2.18 10.31 -45.14
CA CYS A 314 -3.25 9.79 -44.30
C CYS A 314 -4.47 9.42 -45.16
N ASP A 315 -5.37 8.60 -44.63
CA ASP A 315 -6.53 8.09 -45.35
C ASP A 315 -7.39 9.22 -45.95
N ALA A 316 -7.56 10.32 -45.19
CA ALA A 316 -8.30 11.49 -45.66
C ALA A 316 -7.62 12.17 -46.85
N CYS A 317 -6.29 12.34 -46.82
CA CYS A 317 -5.54 12.95 -47.94
C CYS A 317 -5.46 12.00 -49.15
N SER A 318 -5.37 10.69 -48.91
CA SER A 318 -5.40 9.67 -49.96
C SER A 318 -6.74 9.71 -50.70
N TYR A 319 -7.85 9.76 -49.97
CA TYR A 319 -9.19 9.86 -50.55
C TYR A 319 -9.39 11.14 -51.39
N HIS A 320 -8.88 12.29 -50.92
CA HIS A 320 -8.96 13.55 -51.68
C HIS A 320 -8.16 13.49 -52.99
N GLN A 321 -6.97 12.88 -52.98
CA GLN A 321 -6.18 12.72 -54.19
C GLN A 321 -6.90 11.83 -55.22
N MET A 322 -7.54 10.74 -54.77
CA MET A 322 -8.32 9.86 -55.65
C MET A 322 -9.57 10.55 -56.21
N ALA A 323 -10.22 11.41 -55.42
CA ALA A 323 -11.38 12.19 -55.85
C ALA A 323 -11.02 13.28 -56.87
N ASP A 324 -9.85 13.92 -56.74
CA ASP A 324 -9.34 14.90 -57.70
C ASP A 324 -8.94 14.24 -59.03
N GLU A 325 -8.46 12.99 -59.02
CA GLU A 325 -8.13 12.20 -60.22
C GLU A 325 -9.39 11.72 -60.99
N GLU A 326 -10.53 11.53 -60.33
CA GLU A 326 -11.82 11.23 -60.99
C GLU A 326 -12.53 12.47 -61.55
N PHE A 327 -12.12 13.68 -61.16
CA PHE A 327 -12.73 14.96 -61.54
C PHE A 327 -11.88 15.79 -62.52
N GLU A 328 -11.06 15.16 -63.37
CA GLU A 328 -10.63 15.82 -64.62
C GLU A 328 -11.77 15.71 -65.65
N PRO A 329 -12.62 16.74 -65.87
CA PRO A 329 -13.49 16.74 -67.03
C PRO A 329 -12.61 16.77 -68.27
N HIS A 330 -12.83 15.82 -69.18
CA HIS A 330 -12.37 15.93 -70.56
C HIS A 330 -12.90 17.24 -71.18
N ILE A 331 -12.11 18.31 -71.06
CA ILE A 331 -12.29 19.52 -71.87
C ILE A 331 -11.68 19.22 -73.23
N THR A 332 -12.54 18.90 -74.19
CA THR A 332 -12.31 19.07 -75.64
C THR A 332 -13.33 20.03 -76.18
#